data_AF-A0AAV2KDR6-F1
#
_entry.id   AF-A0AAV2KDR6-F1
#
_cell.length_a   1.000
_cell.length_b   1.000
_cell.length_c   1.000
_cell.angle_alpha   90.00
_cell.angle_beta   90.00
_cell.angle_gamma   90.00
#
_symmetry.space_group_name_H-M   'P 1'
#
loop_
_entity.id
_entity.type
_entity.pdbx_description
1 polymer ?
#
loop_
_entity_poly.entity_id
_entity_poly.type
_entity_poly.pdbx_seq_one_letter_code
_entity_poly.pdbx_strand_id
1 'polypeptide(L)'
;MKVLFFNPWALQMKVLFFNPWAPQMKVLFFNPWALQMKVLFFKPWGPQMKVLFFKPWGPQMKVLFFNPWGPQMKVLFFNPWAPQMKVLFFNPWALQMKVLFFNPWALQMKVLFFNPWAPQMKVLFFKPWALQMKVLFFKPWALQMKMKVLFFNPWALQMKVLFFNPWALQIKVLFFNPWALQMKVLFFNPWAPQMKMKVLFFNPSALQMKVLFFNPWAPQMKVLFFNPWALQMKVLFFNPWAPQMKVLFFNPWALR
;
A
#
# COMPACT_ATOMS: atom_id res chain seq x y z
N MET A 1 -0.64 -11.72 30.37
CA MET A 1 -0.85 -10.69 29.32
C MET A 1 0.47 -9.98 29.09
N LYS A 2 0.97 -9.85 27.86
CA LYS A 2 2.15 -8.99 27.58
C LYS A 2 1.79 -8.03 26.44
N VAL A 3 1.18 -6.90 26.83
CA VAL A 3 1.11 -5.71 25.99
C VAL A 3 2.47 -5.02 26.15
N LEU A 4 3.11 -4.65 25.05
CA LEU A 4 4.36 -3.90 25.07
C LEU A 4 4.12 -2.51 24.51
N PHE A 5 4.54 -1.49 25.28
CA PHE A 5 4.63 -0.12 24.83
C PHE A 5 6.12 0.24 24.76
N PHE A 6 6.55 0.75 23.62
CA PHE A 6 7.88 1.29 23.46
C PHE A 6 7.79 2.60 22.67
N ASN A 7 8.08 3.73 23.29
CA ASN A 7 7.92 5.05 22.67
C ASN A 7 9.19 5.87 22.91
N PRO A 8 10.31 5.51 22.27
CA PRO A 8 11.57 6.21 22.51
C PRO A 8 11.46 7.63 21.96
N TRP A 9 12.05 8.57 22.69
CA TRP A 9 12.12 9.98 22.35
C TRP A 9 13.57 10.41 22.32
N ALA A 10 13.96 11.15 21.28
CA ALA A 10 15.25 11.81 21.23
C ALA A 10 15.21 12.99 20.25
N LEU A 11 16.01 14.02 20.45
CA LEU A 11 16.17 15.09 19.46
C LEU A 11 16.73 14.53 18.14
N GLN A 12 17.75 13.68 18.24
CA GLN A 12 18.36 13.03 17.07
C GLN A 12 18.48 11.53 17.29
N MET A 13 17.93 10.75 16.36
CA MET A 13 18.15 9.32 16.24
C MET A 13 18.95 9.07 14.96
N LYS A 14 20.24 8.77 15.10
CA LYS A 14 21.04 8.31 13.96
C LYS A 14 20.50 6.96 13.48
N VAL A 15 20.42 5.99 14.37
CA VAL A 15 19.88 4.67 14.06
C VAL A 15 19.09 4.16 15.25
N LEU A 16 17.90 3.62 15.00
CA LEU A 16 17.12 2.90 15.98
C LEU A 16 16.78 1.52 15.41
N PHE A 17 17.21 0.47 16.10
CA PHE A 17 16.81 -0.90 15.84
C PHE A 17 15.87 -1.35 16.93
N PHE A 18 14.70 -1.85 16.57
CA PHE A 18 13.77 -2.44 17.52
C PHE A 18 13.17 -3.72 16.94
N ASN A 19 13.65 -4.86 17.44
CA ASN A 19 13.27 -6.20 16.98
C ASN A 19 12.75 -7.02 18.17
N PRO A 20 11.62 -6.63 18.78
CA PRO A 20 11.14 -7.32 19.95
C PRO A 20 10.74 -8.75 19.59
N TRP A 21 11.18 -9.71 20.41
CA TRP A 21 10.71 -11.07 20.38
C TRP A 21 9.92 -11.38 21.65
N ALA A 22 8.72 -11.92 21.51
CA ALA A 22 8.12 -12.67 22.60
C ALA A 22 7.12 -13.73 22.09
N PRO A 23 7.10 -14.94 22.69
CA PRO A 23 6.15 -16.00 22.33
C PRO A 23 4.67 -15.60 22.42
N GLN A 24 4.31 -14.74 23.38
CA GLN A 24 2.91 -14.37 23.68
C GLN A 24 2.64 -12.86 23.64
N MET A 25 3.36 -12.09 22.82
CA MET A 25 3.06 -10.67 22.63
C MET A 25 1.70 -10.51 21.95
N LYS A 26 0.65 -10.19 22.72
CA LYS A 26 -0.69 -10.02 22.13
C LYS A 26 -0.80 -8.68 21.41
N VAL A 27 -0.22 -7.63 21.98
CA VAL A 27 -0.33 -6.26 21.48
C VAL A 27 1.02 -5.57 21.60
N LEU A 28 1.43 -4.88 20.54
CA LEU A 28 2.63 -4.05 20.51
C LEU A 28 2.26 -2.65 20.04
N PHE A 29 2.65 -1.64 20.82
CA PHE A 29 2.63 -0.25 20.46
C PHE A 29 4.06 0.26 20.35
N PHE A 30 4.43 0.77 19.18
CA PHE A 30 5.74 1.36 18.94
C PHE A 30 5.59 2.73 18.26
N ASN A 31 5.78 3.80 19.02
CA ASN A 31 5.62 5.19 18.53
C ASN A 31 6.89 6.00 18.81
N PRO A 32 7.99 5.76 18.09
CA PRO A 32 9.21 6.51 18.27
C PRO A 32 9.06 7.96 17.78
N TRP A 33 9.66 8.89 18.50
CA TRP A 33 9.68 10.31 18.19
C TRP A 33 11.11 10.80 18.03
N ALA A 34 11.41 11.52 16.94
CA ALA A 34 12.64 12.30 16.83
C ALA A 34 12.53 13.50 15.88
N LEU A 35 13.23 14.61 16.18
CA LEU A 35 13.33 15.72 15.21
C LEU A 35 14.02 15.27 13.92
N GLN A 36 15.10 14.51 14.09
CA GLN A 36 15.84 13.88 12.99
C GLN A 36 16.01 12.39 13.24
N MET A 37 15.46 11.58 12.34
CA MET A 37 15.63 10.13 12.32
C MET A 37 16.33 9.74 11.02
N LYS A 38 17.60 9.34 11.06
CA LYS A 38 18.26 8.90 9.82
C LYS A 38 17.75 7.52 9.43
N VAL A 39 17.80 6.54 10.33
CA VAL A 39 17.37 5.18 10.02
C VAL A 39 16.59 4.56 11.16
N LEU A 40 15.43 3.99 10.85
CA LEU A 40 14.63 3.19 11.78
C LEU A 40 14.38 1.80 11.18
N PHE A 41 14.80 0.77 11.91
CA PHE A 41 14.46 -0.61 11.63
C PHE A 41 13.52 -1.14 12.71
N PHE A 42 12.36 -1.62 12.27
CA PHE A 42 11.41 -2.27 13.15
C PHE A 42 10.98 -3.62 12.57
N LYS A 43 11.41 -4.70 13.24
CA LYS A 43 11.16 -6.08 12.80
C LYS A 43 10.66 -6.92 13.99
N PRO A 44 9.45 -6.65 14.51
CA PRO A 44 8.92 -7.43 15.60
C PRO A 44 8.61 -8.86 15.14
N TRP A 45 8.89 -9.82 16.01
CA TRP A 45 8.72 -11.24 15.75
C TRP A 45 7.93 -11.91 16.88
N GLY A 46 6.84 -12.61 16.56
CA GLY A 46 6.13 -13.39 17.56
C GLY A 46 5.01 -14.28 16.98
N PRO A 47 4.85 -15.52 17.47
CA PRO A 47 3.86 -16.45 16.94
C PRO A 47 2.40 -16.01 17.17
N GLN A 48 2.13 -15.24 18.24
CA GLN A 48 0.78 -14.82 18.64
C GLN A 48 0.54 -13.29 18.62
N MET A 49 1.18 -12.56 17.70
CA MET A 49 1.02 -11.11 17.57
C MET A 49 -0.35 -10.70 17.05
N LYS A 50 -1.35 -10.53 17.93
CA LYS A 50 -2.71 -10.18 17.49
C LYS A 50 -2.80 -8.78 16.92
N VAL A 51 -2.21 -7.79 17.59
CA VAL A 51 -2.35 -6.38 17.20
C VAL A 51 -1.00 -5.68 17.25
N LEU A 52 -0.68 -4.95 16.19
CA LEU A 52 0.51 -4.12 16.11
C LEU A 52 0.15 -2.71 15.66
N PHE A 53 0.52 -1.74 16.47
CA PHE A 53 0.45 -0.30 16.16
C PHE A 53 1.85 0.26 16.03
N PHE A 54 2.11 0.90 14.89
CA PHE A 54 3.35 1.59 14.65
C PHE A 54 3.10 2.96 14.04
N LYS A 55 3.45 4.01 14.81
CA LYS A 55 3.23 5.41 14.45
C LYS A 55 4.48 6.23 14.74
N PRO A 56 5.57 6.05 13.97
CA PRO A 56 6.76 6.85 14.15
C PRO A 56 6.46 8.29 13.72
N TRP A 57 7.01 9.25 14.45
CA TRP A 57 6.84 10.67 14.17
C TRP A 57 8.19 11.39 14.13
N GLY A 58 8.34 12.28 13.17
CA GLY A 58 9.55 13.11 13.06
C GLY A 58 9.55 14.01 11.82
N PRO A 59 9.91 15.30 11.93
CA PRO A 59 10.06 16.23 10.80
C PRO A 59 10.89 15.66 9.65
N GLN A 60 12.01 15.00 9.97
CA GLN A 60 12.92 14.43 9.00
C GLN A 60 13.17 12.95 9.29
N MET A 61 12.69 12.08 8.39
CA MET A 61 13.00 10.66 8.39
C MET A 61 13.71 10.29 7.09
N LYS A 62 14.97 9.85 7.14
CA LYS A 62 15.62 9.45 5.88
C LYS A 62 15.11 8.07 5.44
N VAL A 63 15.22 7.07 6.30
CA VAL A 63 14.89 5.69 5.94
C VAL A 63 14.11 5.00 7.06
N LEU A 64 13.01 4.36 6.70
CA LEU A 64 12.19 3.56 7.60
C LEU A 64 11.96 2.18 6.99
N PHE A 65 12.37 1.13 7.71
CA PHE A 65 12.11 -0.26 7.40
C PHE A 65 11.16 -0.86 8.44
N PHE A 66 10.05 -1.40 7.96
CA PHE A 66 9.03 -2.03 8.78
C PHE A 66 8.67 -3.40 8.25
N ASN A 67 9.17 -4.44 8.92
CA ASN A 67 9.02 -5.83 8.48
C ASN A 67 8.56 -6.70 9.66
N PRO A 68 7.31 -6.56 10.14
CA PRO A 68 6.78 -7.43 11.19
C PRO A 68 6.56 -8.84 10.66
N TRP A 69 6.82 -9.82 11.50
CA TRP A 69 6.58 -11.22 11.20
C TRP A 69 5.78 -11.88 12.31
N GLY A 70 4.75 -12.62 11.93
CA GLY A 70 3.91 -13.38 12.84
C GLY A 70 2.94 -14.27 12.07
N PRO A 71 2.83 -15.58 12.35
CA PRO A 71 1.92 -16.48 11.66
C PRO A 71 0.46 -15.99 11.74
N GLN A 72 0.05 -15.47 12.91
CA GLN A 72 -1.29 -14.95 13.14
C GLN A 72 -1.25 -13.48 13.56
N MET A 73 -1.51 -12.58 12.61
CA MET A 73 -1.80 -11.18 12.90
C MET A 73 -3.28 -10.89 12.71
N LYS A 74 -3.97 -10.33 13.70
CA LYS A 74 -5.35 -9.88 13.47
C LYS A 74 -5.35 -8.52 12.80
N VAL A 75 -4.63 -7.57 13.40
CA VAL A 75 -4.68 -6.17 12.96
C VAL A 75 -3.29 -5.55 12.96
N LEU A 76 -2.97 -4.89 11.86
CA LEU A 76 -1.74 -4.13 11.69
C LEU A 76 -2.08 -2.68 11.33
N PHE A 77 -1.65 -1.74 12.16
CA PHE A 77 -1.76 -0.30 11.90
C PHE A 77 -0.37 0.30 11.71
N PHE A 78 -0.17 0.91 10.55
CA PHE A 78 1.06 1.58 10.18
C PHE A 78 0.76 2.99 9.69
N ASN A 79 1.14 3.99 10.47
CA ASN A 79 0.85 5.40 10.18
C ASN A 79 2.07 6.27 10.55
N PRO A 80 3.15 6.20 9.75
CA PRO A 80 4.29 7.08 9.93
C PRO A 80 3.95 8.49 9.48
N TRP A 81 4.43 9.47 10.22
CA TRP A 81 4.30 10.87 9.88
C TRP A 81 5.68 11.52 9.80
N ALA A 82 6.04 12.01 8.62
CA ALA A 82 7.24 12.81 8.44
C ALA A 82 7.13 13.75 7.24
N PRO A 83 7.15 15.10 7.44
CA PRO A 83 7.20 16.08 6.36
C PRO A 83 8.23 15.73 5.28
N GLN A 84 9.42 15.28 5.67
CA GLN A 84 10.41 14.76 4.73
C GLN A 84 10.70 13.29 5.00
N MET A 85 10.27 12.42 4.09
CA MET A 85 10.62 11.01 4.09
C MET A 85 11.35 10.63 2.79
N LYS A 86 12.60 10.16 2.88
CA LYS A 86 13.28 9.72 1.63
C LYS A 86 12.79 8.35 1.21
N VAL A 87 12.86 7.35 2.10
CA VAL A 87 12.56 5.98 1.74
C VAL A 87 11.75 5.29 2.83
N LEU A 88 10.68 4.64 2.41
CA LEU A 88 9.80 3.83 3.25
C LEU A 88 9.69 2.42 2.68
N PHE A 89 10.10 1.43 3.46
CA PHE A 89 9.88 0.01 3.16
C PHE A 89 8.91 -0.59 4.16
N PHE A 90 7.85 -1.20 3.65
CA PHE A 90 6.84 -1.87 4.44
C PHE A 90 6.56 -3.25 3.89
N ASN A 91 7.08 -4.28 4.57
CA ASN A 91 7.01 -5.67 4.13
C ASN A 91 6.55 -6.58 5.27
N PRO A 92 5.28 -6.50 5.71
CA PRO A 92 4.76 -7.38 6.74
C PRO A 92 4.55 -8.79 6.18
N TRP A 93 4.79 -9.78 7.03
CA TRP A 93 4.59 -11.19 6.72
C TRP A 93 3.66 -11.82 7.76
N ALA A 94 2.58 -12.45 7.32
CA ALA A 94 1.73 -13.27 8.18
C ALA A 94 1.04 -14.39 7.41
N LEU A 95 0.82 -15.57 8.00
CA LEU A 95 -0.02 -16.61 7.36
C LEU A 95 -1.48 -16.15 7.29
N GLN A 96 -1.95 -15.55 8.38
CA GLN A 96 -3.29 -14.98 8.49
C GLN A 96 -3.22 -13.53 8.96
N MET A 97 -3.86 -12.65 8.19
CA MET A 97 -4.10 -11.25 8.50
C MET A 97 -5.58 -10.90 8.35
N LYS A 98 -6.24 -10.35 9.37
CA LYS A 98 -7.63 -9.89 9.16
C LYS A 98 -7.63 -8.52 8.50
N VAL A 99 -6.94 -7.55 9.08
CA VAL A 99 -6.98 -6.17 8.63
C VAL A 99 -5.58 -5.55 8.64
N LEU A 100 -5.25 -4.86 7.56
CA LEU A 100 -4.07 -4.02 7.46
C LEU A 100 -4.47 -2.59 7.10
N PHE A 101 -4.00 -1.63 7.89
CA PHE A 101 -4.07 -0.20 7.59
C PHE A 101 -2.67 0.35 7.38
N PHE A 102 -2.45 0.97 6.23
CA PHE A 102 -1.21 1.63 5.85
C PHE A 102 -1.49 3.04 5.34
N ASN A 103 -1.21 4.03 6.18
CA ASN A 103 -1.56 5.43 5.92
C ASN A 103 -0.35 6.35 6.19
N PRO A 104 0.75 6.26 5.44
CA PRO A 104 1.89 7.16 5.64
C PRO A 104 1.56 8.57 5.16
N TRP A 105 2.08 9.56 5.88
CA TRP A 105 1.95 10.97 5.54
C TRP A 105 3.32 11.62 5.43
N ALA A 106 3.54 12.38 4.34
CA ALA A 106 4.73 13.21 4.16
C ALA A 106 4.45 14.41 3.26
N LEU A 107 5.17 15.52 3.38
CA LEU A 107 5.15 16.55 2.32
C LEU A 107 5.96 16.07 1.11
N GLN A 108 7.12 15.48 1.36
CA GLN A 108 8.00 14.92 0.35
C GLN A 108 8.31 13.45 0.66
N MET A 109 7.89 12.57 -0.25
CA MET A 109 8.21 11.15 -0.26
C MET A 109 9.02 10.84 -1.53
N LYS A 110 10.29 10.42 -1.41
CA LYS A 110 11.01 9.99 -2.63
C LYS A 110 10.55 8.61 -3.06
N VAL A 111 10.60 7.62 -2.18
CA VAL A 111 10.31 6.24 -2.55
C VAL A 111 9.50 5.55 -1.46
N LEU A 112 8.43 4.87 -1.86
CA LEU A 112 7.62 4.03 -1.01
C LEU A 112 7.49 2.65 -1.64
N PHE A 113 7.93 1.63 -0.90
CA PHE A 113 7.74 0.23 -1.23
C PHE A 113 6.78 -0.42 -0.23
N PHE A 114 5.74 -1.03 -0.76
CA PHE A 114 4.74 -1.75 0.03
C PHE A 114 4.52 -3.14 -0.57
N ASN A 115 5.05 -4.16 0.13
CA ASN A 115 5.01 -5.56 -0.32
C ASN A 115 4.55 -6.46 0.83
N PRO A 116 3.27 -6.42 1.24
CA PRO A 116 2.76 -7.33 2.25
C PRO A 116 2.67 -8.74 1.68
N TRP A 117 2.99 -9.71 2.52
CA TRP A 117 2.80 -11.11 2.24
C TRP A 117 1.81 -11.71 3.24
N ALA A 118 0.69 -12.22 2.72
CA ALA A 118 -0.20 -13.03 3.54
C ALA A 118 -1.08 -13.97 2.71
N PRO A 119 -0.98 -15.30 2.85
CA PRO A 119 -1.90 -16.26 2.24
C PRO A 119 -3.36 -15.96 2.56
N GLN A 120 -3.70 -15.46 3.74
CA GLN A 120 -5.06 -15.03 4.04
C GLN A 120 -5.06 -13.60 4.55
N MET A 121 -5.57 -12.67 3.74
CA MET A 121 -5.82 -11.28 4.15
C MET A 121 -7.29 -10.98 3.93
N LYS A 122 -8.07 -10.45 4.90
CA LYS A 122 -9.49 -10.11 4.62
C LYS A 122 -9.62 -8.72 3.99
N VAL A 123 -9.00 -7.73 4.61
CA VAL A 123 -9.13 -6.32 4.21
C VAL A 123 -7.78 -5.62 4.26
N LEU A 124 -7.49 -4.85 3.22
CA LEU A 124 -6.32 -3.98 3.16
C LEU A 124 -6.75 -2.56 2.77
N PHE A 125 -6.35 -1.59 3.59
CA PHE A 125 -6.44 -0.17 3.31
C PHE A 125 -5.05 0.40 3.11
N PHE A 126 -4.82 0.96 1.92
CA PHE A 126 -3.59 1.62 1.54
C PHE A 126 -3.91 3.05 1.10
N LYS A 127 -3.58 4.04 1.94
CA LYS A 127 -3.91 5.45 1.73
C LYS A 127 -2.71 6.36 2.04
N PRO A 128 -1.62 6.29 1.26
CA PRO A 128 -0.51 7.21 1.45
C PRO A 128 -0.90 8.61 0.97
N TRP A 129 -0.39 9.62 1.65
CA TRP A 129 -0.58 11.01 1.29
C TRP A 129 0.77 11.69 1.15
N ALA A 130 1.01 12.40 0.04
CA ALA A 130 2.12 13.33 -0.02
C ALA A 130 1.95 14.52 -0.96
N LEU A 131 2.53 15.69 -0.70
CA LEU A 131 2.56 16.75 -1.74
C LEU A 131 3.38 16.30 -2.94
N GLN A 132 4.56 15.72 -2.70
CA GLN A 132 5.43 15.18 -3.74
C GLN A 132 5.75 13.73 -3.45
N MET A 133 5.41 12.85 -4.39
CA MET A 133 5.76 11.44 -4.39
C MET A 133 6.52 11.12 -5.67
N LYS A 134 7.81 10.78 -5.58
CA LYS A 134 8.54 10.40 -6.80
C LYS A 134 8.11 9.01 -7.26
N VAL A 135 8.21 8.01 -6.39
CA VAL A 135 7.93 6.63 -6.77
C VAL A 135 7.14 5.91 -5.68
N LEU A 136 6.07 5.25 -6.11
CA LEU A 136 5.26 4.38 -5.28
C LEU A 136 5.17 3.00 -5.94
N PHE A 137 5.68 1.99 -5.25
CA PHE A 137 5.55 0.59 -5.61
C PHE A 137 4.62 -0.12 -4.63
N PHE A 138 3.58 -0.73 -5.18
CA PHE A 138 2.67 -1.59 -4.46
C PHE A 138 2.64 -2.97 -5.12
N LYS A 139 3.26 -3.95 -4.45
CA LYS A 139 3.36 -5.34 -4.92
C LYS A 139 3.01 -6.32 -3.80
N PRO A 140 1.74 -6.39 -3.36
CA PRO A 140 1.32 -7.45 -2.45
C PRO A 140 1.47 -8.79 -3.17
N TRP A 141 2.08 -9.75 -2.50
CA TRP A 141 2.28 -11.10 -3.03
C TRP A 141 1.53 -12.09 -2.14
N ALA A 142 0.72 -12.96 -2.73
CA ALA A 142 0.15 -14.09 -2.01
C ALA A 142 -0.28 -15.26 -2.88
N LEU A 143 0.27 -16.42 -2.53
CA LEU A 143 0.00 -17.72 -3.16
C LEU A 143 -1.44 -18.19 -2.99
N GLN A 144 -2.19 -17.67 -2.00
CA GLN A 144 -3.58 -18.07 -1.74
C GLN A 144 -4.47 -16.97 -1.18
N MET A 145 -4.18 -15.68 -1.46
CA MET A 145 -4.99 -14.58 -0.91
C MET A 145 -6.47 -14.79 -1.24
N LYS A 146 -7.28 -15.00 -0.20
CA LYS A 146 -8.72 -14.71 -0.20
C LYS A 146 -8.93 -13.27 0.27
N MET A 147 -8.41 -12.30 -0.49
CA MET A 147 -8.67 -10.90 -0.19
C MET A 147 -10.13 -10.59 -0.49
N LYS A 148 -10.89 -10.19 0.52
CA LYS A 148 -12.27 -9.76 0.28
C LYS A 148 -12.27 -8.38 -0.35
N VAL A 149 -11.53 -7.44 0.24
CA VAL A 149 -11.55 -6.05 -0.20
C VAL A 149 -10.16 -5.44 -0.12
N LEU A 150 -9.75 -4.81 -1.22
CA LEU A 150 -8.58 -3.94 -1.31
C LEU A 150 -9.03 -2.51 -1.61
N PHE A 151 -8.64 -1.57 -0.77
CA PHE A 151 -8.72 -0.14 -1.05
C PHE A 151 -7.32 0.42 -1.26
N PHE A 152 -7.07 0.96 -2.45
CA PHE A 152 -5.83 1.59 -2.83
C PHE A 152 -6.09 3.01 -3.31
N ASN A 153 -5.91 3.98 -2.41
CA ASN A 153 -6.26 5.38 -2.65
C ASN A 153 -5.08 6.31 -2.27
N PRO A 154 -3.96 6.28 -3.01
CA PRO A 154 -2.88 7.22 -2.78
C PRO A 154 -3.27 8.61 -3.28
N TRP A 155 -2.83 9.64 -2.57
CA TRP A 155 -3.05 11.04 -2.93
C TRP A 155 -1.71 11.76 -3.04
N ALA A 156 -1.51 12.52 -4.12
CA ALA A 156 -0.41 13.48 -4.16
C ALA A 156 -0.61 14.69 -5.06
N LEU A 157 -0.04 15.87 -4.78
CA LEU A 157 -0.03 16.93 -5.80
C LEU A 157 0.81 16.51 -7.02
N GLN A 158 2.00 15.95 -6.77
CA GLN A 158 2.88 15.45 -7.82
C GLN A 158 3.23 14.00 -7.55
N MET A 159 2.86 13.12 -8.47
CA MET A 159 3.24 11.71 -8.48
C MET A 159 4.01 11.42 -9.78
N LYS A 160 5.32 11.13 -9.70
CA LYS A 160 6.04 10.78 -10.94
C LYS A 160 5.65 9.41 -11.42
N VAL A 161 5.76 8.40 -10.56
CA VAL A 161 5.50 7.02 -10.97
C VAL A 161 4.73 6.26 -9.91
N LEU A 162 3.66 5.61 -10.36
CA LEU A 162 2.86 4.68 -9.57
C LEU A 162 2.85 3.32 -10.25
N PHE A 163 3.38 2.32 -9.55
CA PHE A 163 3.29 0.92 -9.95
C PHE A 163 2.38 0.17 -8.99
N PHE A 164 1.30 -0.37 -9.53
CA PHE A 164 0.38 -1.26 -8.86
C PHE A 164 0.37 -2.61 -9.58
N ASN A 165 1.00 -3.60 -8.96
CA ASN A 165 1.10 -4.96 -9.50
C ASN A 165 0.87 -5.96 -8.36
N PRO A 166 -0.40 -6.12 -7.91
CA PRO A 166 -0.73 -7.14 -6.95
C PRO A 166 -0.73 -8.51 -7.61
N TRP A 167 -0.20 -9.48 -6.89
CA TRP A 167 -0.30 -10.88 -7.26
C TRP A 167 -1.11 -11.64 -6.21
N ALA A 168 -2.29 -12.12 -6.60
CA ALA A 168 -3.21 -12.79 -5.69
C ALA A 168 -4.13 -13.77 -6.43
N LEU A 169 -4.39 -14.95 -5.83
CA LEU A 169 -5.36 -15.90 -6.39
C LEU A 169 -6.83 -15.42 -6.30
N GLN A 170 -7.23 -14.67 -5.27
CA GLN A 170 -8.61 -14.17 -5.14
C GLN A 170 -8.65 -12.77 -4.50
N ILE A 171 -9.09 -11.77 -5.25
CA ILE A 171 -9.55 -10.48 -4.70
C ILE A 171 -11.02 -10.33 -5.06
N LYS A 172 -11.95 -10.35 -4.11
CA LYS A 172 -13.38 -10.21 -4.47
C LYS A 172 -13.69 -8.82 -5.00
N VAL A 173 -13.21 -7.80 -4.32
CA VAL A 173 -13.43 -6.39 -4.68
C VAL A 173 -12.13 -5.62 -4.57
N LEU A 174 -11.78 -4.91 -5.64
CA LEU A 174 -10.66 -3.98 -5.67
C LEU A 174 -11.17 -2.58 -6.00
N PHE A 175 -10.86 -1.63 -5.13
CA PHE A 175 -10.99 -0.19 -5.39
C PHE A 175 -9.59 0.40 -5.58
N PHE A 176 -9.36 0.95 -6.76
CA PHE A 176 -8.11 1.61 -7.14
C PHE A 176 -8.41 3.03 -7.58
N ASN A 177 -8.23 3.99 -6.67
CA ASN A 177 -8.61 5.38 -6.85
C ASN A 177 -7.46 6.32 -6.48
N PRO A 178 -6.33 6.31 -7.22
CA PRO A 178 -5.26 7.27 -6.98
C PRO A 178 -5.67 8.66 -7.49
N TRP A 179 -5.30 9.70 -6.75
CA TRP A 179 -5.51 11.08 -7.18
C TRP A 179 -4.18 11.83 -7.24
N ALA A 180 -3.95 12.60 -8.31
CA ALA A 180 -2.89 13.59 -8.30
C ALA A 180 -3.14 14.84 -9.15
N LEU A 181 -2.54 15.99 -8.83
CA LEU A 181 -2.57 17.13 -9.76
C LEU A 181 -1.75 16.79 -11.02
N GLN A 182 -0.55 16.25 -10.84
CA GLN A 182 0.30 15.74 -11.91
C GLN A 182 0.70 14.30 -11.65
N MET A 183 0.32 13.40 -12.56
CA MET A 183 0.76 12.01 -12.60
C MET A 183 1.55 11.77 -13.88
N LYS A 184 2.86 11.47 -13.81
CA LYS A 184 3.59 11.18 -15.07
C LYS A 184 3.22 9.80 -15.58
N VAL A 185 3.36 8.77 -14.76
CA VAL A 185 3.12 7.40 -15.20
C VAL A 185 2.37 6.61 -14.15
N LEU A 186 1.32 5.93 -14.60
CA LEU A 186 0.56 4.97 -13.83
C LEU A 186 0.58 3.62 -14.54
N PHE A 187 1.13 2.62 -13.86
CA PHE A 187 1.05 1.22 -14.26
C PHE A 187 0.10 0.47 -13.33
N PHE A 188 -0.95 -0.08 -13.91
CA PHE A 188 -1.89 -0.97 -13.24
C PHE A 188 -1.89 -2.31 -13.98
N ASN A 189 -1.23 -3.30 -13.38
CA ASN A 189 -1.07 -4.64 -13.95
C ASN A 189 -1.28 -5.70 -12.86
N PRO A 190 -2.51 -5.87 -12.34
CA PRO A 190 -2.80 -7.00 -11.47
C PRO A 190 -2.73 -8.30 -12.29
N TRP A 191 -1.89 -9.23 -11.85
CA TRP A 191 -1.75 -10.54 -12.48
C TRP A 191 -2.20 -11.64 -11.54
N ALA A 192 -3.05 -12.55 -12.04
CA ALA A 192 -3.64 -13.56 -11.19
C ALA A 192 -4.14 -14.79 -11.98
N PRO A 193 -3.30 -15.84 -12.17
CA PRO A 193 -3.60 -17.06 -12.95
C PRO A 193 -4.96 -17.71 -12.65
N GLN A 194 -5.48 -17.55 -11.43
CA GLN A 194 -6.76 -18.11 -10.99
C GLN A 194 -7.73 -17.08 -10.39
N MET A 195 -7.59 -15.79 -10.76
CA MET A 195 -8.39 -14.72 -10.13
C MET A 195 -9.89 -14.94 -10.27
N LYS A 196 -10.57 -15.07 -9.12
CA LYS A 196 -12.00 -14.77 -8.99
C LYS A 196 -12.19 -13.31 -8.58
N MET A 197 -11.93 -12.38 -9.50
CA MET A 197 -12.25 -10.98 -9.24
C MET A 197 -13.72 -10.72 -9.48
N LYS A 198 -14.52 -10.43 -8.45
CA LYS A 198 -15.93 -10.13 -8.72
C LYS A 198 -16.05 -8.73 -9.32
N VAL A 199 -15.41 -7.75 -8.71
CA VAL A 199 -15.57 -6.35 -9.09
C VAL A 199 -14.23 -5.62 -9.02
N LEU A 200 -13.90 -4.91 -10.10
CA LEU A 200 -12.82 -3.95 -10.18
C LEU A 200 -13.40 -2.55 -10.36
N PHE A 201 -13.07 -1.63 -9.45
CA PHE A 201 -13.22 -0.21 -9.65
C PHE A 201 -11.84 0.41 -9.88
N PHE A 202 -11.64 0.95 -11.07
CA PHE A 202 -10.44 1.63 -11.49
C PHE A 202 -10.80 3.08 -11.87
N ASN A 203 -10.55 4.01 -10.95
CA ASN A 203 -10.88 5.42 -11.11
C ASN A 203 -9.69 6.31 -10.70
N PRO A 204 -8.59 6.29 -11.46
CA PRO A 204 -7.51 7.24 -11.26
C PRO A 204 -7.94 8.62 -11.75
N SER A 205 -7.58 9.67 -11.02
CA SER A 205 -7.91 11.05 -11.40
C SER A 205 -6.66 11.92 -11.36
N ALA A 206 -6.40 12.68 -12.43
CA ALA A 206 -5.35 13.71 -12.39
C ALA A 206 -5.56 14.88 -13.34
N LEU A 207 -5.14 16.12 -13.01
CA LEU A 207 -5.18 17.19 -14.03
C LEU A 207 -4.29 16.83 -15.22
N GLN A 208 -3.07 16.39 -14.96
CA GLN A 208 -2.16 15.94 -16.02
C GLN A 208 -1.77 14.49 -15.78
N MET A 209 -2.08 13.61 -16.73
CA MET A 209 -1.64 12.22 -16.74
C MET A 209 -0.85 11.94 -18.02
N LYS A 210 0.48 11.79 -17.97
CA LYS A 210 1.20 11.56 -19.24
C LYS A 210 0.88 10.18 -19.81
N VAL A 211 1.01 9.15 -18.98
CA VAL A 211 0.85 7.77 -19.43
C VAL A 211 0.08 6.95 -18.41
N LEU A 212 -0.95 6.27 -18.89
CA LEU A 212 -1.74 5.29 -18.16
C LEU A 212 -1.65 3.94 -18.85
N PHE A 213 -1.08 2.96 -18.15
CA PHE A 213 -1.12 1.55 -18.54
C PHE A 213 -2.09 0.79 -17.66
N PHE A 214 -3.13 0.25 -18.26
CA PHE A 214 -4.12 -0.60 -17.63
C PHE A 214 -4.12 -1.98 -18.31
N ASN A 215 -3.58 -2.98 -17.63
CA ASN A 215 -3.42 -4.34 -18.16
C ASN A 215 -3.77 -5.40 -17.10
N PRO A 216 -5.01 -5.46 -16.59
CA PRO A 216 -5.37 -6.52 -15.66
C PRO A 216 -5.51 -7.86 -16.37
N TRP A 217 -5.00 -8.92 -15.74
CA TRP A 217 -5.20 -10.30 -16.18
C TRP A 217 -6.03 -11.04 -15.12
N ALA A 218 -7.29 -11.33 -15.43
CA ALA A 218 -8.24 -11.91 -14.49
C ALA A 218 -9.30 -12.78 -15.21
N PRO A 219 -9.08 -14.11 -15.32
CA PRO A 219 -9.94 -14.99 -16.10
C PRO A 219 -11.40 -14.98 -15.64
N GLN A 220 -11.63 -14.84 -14.34
CA GLN A 220 -12.98 -14.79 -13.75
C GLN A 220 -13.30 -13.39 -13.19
N MET A 221 -13.03 -12.33 -13.95
CA MET A 221 -13.53 -10.99 -13.63
C MET A 221 -15.01 -10.86 -14.03
N LYS A 222 -15.93 -10.48 -13.14
CA LYS A 222 -17.36 -10.30 -13.51
C LYS A 222 -17.71 -8.88 -13.94
N VAL A 223 -17.23 -7.90 -13.18
CA VAL A 223 -17.58 -6.48 -13.36
C VAL A 223 -16.30 -5.64 -13.35
N LEU A 224 -16.13 -4.81 -14.37
CA LEU A 224 -15.09 -3.79 -14.44
C LEU A 224 -15.73 -2.41 -14.60
N PHE A 225 -15.43 -1.51 -13.67
CA PHE A 225 -15.63 -0.07 -13.80
C PHE A 225 -14.29 0.59 -14.08
N PHE A 226 -14.11 1.05 -15.32
CA PHE A 226 -12.93 1.78 -15.77
C PHE A 226 -13.32 3.22 -16.07
N ASN A 227 -12.95 4.14 -15.17
CA ASN A 227 -13.34 5.54 -15.23
C ASN A 227 -12.13 6.46 -14.93
N PRO A 228 -11.04 6.42 -15.72
CA PRO A 228 -9.95 7.36 -15.52
C PRO A 228 -10.38 8.77 -15.94
N TRP A 229 -10.02 9.76 -15.13
CA TRP A 229 -10.25 11.17 -15.44
C TRP A 229 -8.92 11.90 -15.54
N ALA A 230 -8.70 12.62 -16.63
CA ALA A 230 -7.65 13.64 -16.64
C ALA A 230 -7.99 14.87 -17.45
N LEU A 231 -7.49 16.05 -17.07
CA LEU A 231 -7.61 17.21 -17.96
C LEU A 231 -6.77 17.02 -19.22
N GLN A 232 -5.58 16.44 -19.08
CA GLN A 232 -4.70 16.09 -20.19
C GLN A 232 -4.19 14.67 -20.03
N MET A 233 -4.42 13.84 -21.05
CA MET A 233 -3.86 12.48 -21.13
C MET A 233 -3.14 12.26 -22.47
N LYS A 234 -1.84 11.94 -22.44
CA LYS A 234 -1.10 11.71 -23.70
C LYS A 234 -1.25 10.29 -24.24
N VAL A 235 -1.12 9.30 -23.35
CA VAL A 235 -1.14 7.90 -23.73
C VAL A 235 -2.01 7.14 -22.75
N LEU A 236 -3.01 6.45 -23.30
CA LEU A 236 -3.79 5.45 -22.61
C LEU A 236 -3.57 4.09 -23.29
N PHE A 237 -3.00 3.14 -22.55
CA PHE A 237 -2.97 1.74 -22.93
C PHE A 237 -3.98 0.96 -22.10
N PHE A 238 -4.95 0.35 -22.77
CA PHE A 238 -6.03 -0.42 -22.16
C PHE A 238 -6.06 -1.82 -22.76
N ASN A 239 -5.68 -2.82 -21.96
CA ASN A 239 -5.64 -4.22 -22.38
C ASN A 239 -6.07 -5.17 -21.24
N PRO A 240 -7.34 -5.14 -20.82
CA PRO A 240 -7.84 -6.14 -19.87
C PRO A 240 -7.99 -7.51 -20.54
N TRP A 241 -7.47 -8.55 -19.90
CA TRP A 241 -7.78 -9.93 -20.26
C TRP A 241 -8.72 -10.55 -19.24
N ALA A 242 -9.99 -10.72 -19.64
CA ALA A 242 -11.06 -11.22 -18.78
C ALA A 242 -12.18 -11.91 -19.59
N PRO A 243 -11.97 -13.16 -20.05
CA PRO A 243 -12.91 -13.89 -20.89
C PRO A 243 -14.31 -14.08 -20.27
N GLN A 244 -14.45 -14.03 -18.94
CA GLN A 244 -15.73 -14.20 -18.25
C GLN A 244 -16.39 -12.88 -17.81
N MET A 245 -15.96 -11.73 -18.35
CA MET A 245 -16.52 -10.43 -18.01
C MET A 245 -17.97 -10.30 -18.47
N LYS A 246 -18.84 -9.94 -17.53
CA LYS A 246 -20.27 -9.73 -17.78
C LYS A 246 -20.63 -8.26 -17.96
N VAL A 247 -19.98 -7.40 -17.22
CA VAL A 247 -20.25 -5.95 -17.24
C VAL A 247 -18.94 -5.21 -17.36
N LEU A 248 -18.85 -4.36 -18.39
CA LEU A 248 -17.80 -3.37 -18.56
C LEU A 248 -18.46 -1.99 -18.58
N PHE A 249 -18.13 -1.16 -17.59
CA PHE A 249 -18.35 0.27 -17.65
C PHE A 249 -17.02 0.93 -18.04
N PHE A 250 -16.99 1.58 -19.20
CA PHE A 250 -15.81 2.23 -19.74
C PHE A 250 -16.12 3.71 -20.02
N ASN A 251 -15.51 4.58 -19.23
CA ASN A 251 -15.71 6.03 -19.32
C ASN A 251 -14.39 6.80 -19.07
N PRO A 252 -13.38 6.64 -19.94
CA PRO A 252 -12.21 7.51 -19.87
C PRO A 252 -12.58 8.93 -20.31
N TRP A 253 -12.25 9.91 -19.48
CA TRP A 253 -12.40 11.32 -19.84
C TRP A 253 -11.03 11.98 -19.91
N ALA A 254 -10.74 12.59 -21.06
CA ALA A 254 -9.61 13.47 -21.25
C ALA A 254 -9.97 14.64 -22.18
N LEU A 255 -9.68 15.87 -21.75
CA LEU A 255 -9.58 16.99 -22.69
C LEU A 255 -8.22 16.89 -23.41
N ARG A 256 -8.20 17.26 -24.69
CA ARG A 256 -6.97 17.23 -25.49
C ARG A 256 -5.94 18.21 -24.94
#